data_AF-A0AB74B3C2-F1
#
_entry.id   AF-A0AB74B3C2-F1
#
_cell.length_a   1.000
_cell.length_b   1.000
_cell.length_c   1.000
_cell.angle_alpha   90.00
_cell.angle_beta   90.00
_cell.angle_gamma   90.00
#
_symmetry.space_group_name_H-M   'P 1'
#
loop_
_entity.id
_entity.type
_entity.pdbx_description
1 polymer ?
#
loop_
_entity_poly.entity_id
_entity_poly.type
_entity_poly.pdbx_seq_one_letter_code
_entity_poly.pdbx_strand_id
1 'polypeptide(L)'
;MTMDVQRQIERDRTKAFYALLVERLGEDVWAERKAAYVERVRAKESQFNIKLPVEPQLFVPTEDDIDWYILACYLSHTIPYSDSAYSSRRIYPYAMAIGAVARELERVPNVADVLDKMLANNNQPEKQIFELLTAAFYIKNGYEVSFIPEGSITWPDGKTKKSPDMLVTMGDCEFYVECKRAQKQTQYSEVEGQTWAVIWDRLSHHMFRVAPWCTVDITFHQSLAEVAVERVLESLDRALKDPLSRAINDLLTVEVRVIDKKALKQHYRKFSVRPNSPQQELLVFGNMDSNEKRSIATLAKQVIRPGTGKDILNLFVKDVANCVGAQWRCHHEESLRLRSKHFKGLVHDGVSQIPSGKPGLVHILYETRDGIKIEELRRDKNLENISKYDASQSSAIGVFLHSVNYYPFEDDYDWAETVDNFGRIPDLFDLFPRQTLMISAGSTLEVPDITHWQQDKSAREIR
;
A
#
# COMPACT_ATOMS: atom_id res chain seq x y z
N MET A 1 17.27 18.36 12.44
CA MET A 1 17.52 18.30 10.98
C MET A 1 16.59 19.29 10.31
N THR A 2 17.04 20.10 9.35
CA THR A 2 16.14 21.00 8.62
C THR A 2 15.33 20.19 7.60
N MET A 3 14.11 20.65 7.23
CA MET A 3 13.26 19.97 6.24
C MET A 3 13.97 19.69 4.91
N ASP A 4 14.84 20.61 4.46
CA ASP A 4 15.58 20.45 3.21
C ASP A 4 16.62 19.33 3.28
N VAL A 5 17.29 19.15 4.43
CA VAL A 5 18.24 18.06 4.63
C VAL A 5 17.51 16.72 4.67
N GLN A 6 16.34 16.66 5.30
CA GLN A 6 15.51 15.44 5.32
C GLN A 6 15.10 15.02 3.92
N ARG A 7 14.53 15.93 3.13
CA ARG A 7 14.10 15.68 1.75
C ARG A 7 15.27 15.24 0.86
N GLN A 8 16.45 15.82 1.08
CA GLN A 8 17.65 15.40 0.34
C GLN A 8 18.06 13.97 0.68
N ILE A 9 18.01 13.56 1.95
CA ILE A 9 18.30 12.19 2.38
C ILE A 9 17.28 11.20 1.77
N GLU A 10 15.99 11.52 1.82
CA GLU A 10 14.93 10.68 1.23
C GLU A 10 15.12 10.52 -0.29
N ARG A 11 15.46 11.61 -0.96
CA ARG A 11 15.80 11.62 -2.39
C ARG A 11 17.04 10.76 -2.69
N ASP A 12 18.09 10.86 -1.88
CA ASP A 12 19.31 10.08 -2.09
C ASP A 12 19.07 8.59 -1.90
N ARG A 13 18.23 8.21 -0.93
CA ARG A 13 17.86 6.80 -0.69
C ARG A 13 16.99 6.22 -1.80
N THR A 14 15.94 6.93 -2.23
CA THR A 14 15.13 6.48 -3.38
C THR A 14 15.96 6.38 -4.66
N LYS A 15 16.91 7.30 -4.87
CA LYS A 15 17.87 7.24 -5.97
C LYS A 15 18.84 6.05 -5.86
N ALA A 16 19.29 5.71 -4.66
CA ALA A 16 20.16 4.55 -4.44
C ALA A 16 19.43 3.23 -4.76
N PHE A 17 18.16 3.10 -4.38
CA PHE A 17 17.32 1.97 -4.79
C PHE A 17 17.13 1.90 -6.31
N TYR A 18 16.85 3.03 -6.95
CA TYR A 18 16.79 3.11 -8.41
C TYR A 18 18.11 2.64 -9.06
N ALA A 19 19.25 3.12 -8.58
CA ALA A 19 20.57 2.78 -9.12
C ALA A 19 20.85 1.28 -8.99
N LEU A 20 20.60 0.70 -7.80
CA LEU A 20 20.76 -0.74 -7.55
C LEU A 20 20.06 -1.60 -8.61
N LEU A 21 18.82 -1.25 -8.96
CA LEU A 21 18.03 -2.01 -9.92
C LEU A 21 18.46 -1.77 -11.37
N VAL A 22 18.76 -0.52 -11.73
CA VAL A 22 19.15 -0.17 -13.10
C VAL A 22 20.56 -0.66 -13.44
N GLU A 23 21.49 -0.62 -12.49
CA GLU A 23 22.83 -1.17 -12.66
C GLU A 23 22.78 -2.70 -12.85
N ARG A 24 21.89 -3.40 -12.13
CA ARG A 24 21.69 -4.84 -12.34
C ARG A 24 21.01 -5.16 -13.66
N LEU A 25 19.99 -4.38 -14.05
CA LEU A 25 19.22 -4.58 -15.28
C LEU A 25 20.01 -4.21 -16.55
N GLY A 26 20.89 -3.23 -16.45
CA GLY A 26 21.58 -2.57 -17.57
C GLY A 26 20.83 -1.33 -18.06
N GLU A 27 21.57 -0.24 -18.29
CA GLU A 27 20.99 1.06 -18.67
C GLU A 27 20.22 1.02 -19.99
N ASP A 28 20.71 0.29 -20.99
CA ASP A 28 20.06 0.16 -22.30
C ASP A 28 18.72 -0.59 -22.18
N VAL A 29 18.71 -1.72 -21.45
CA VAL A 29 17.49 -2.50 -21.20
C VAL A 29 16.47 -1.66 -20.43
N TRP A 30 16.92 -0.92 -19.42
CA TRP A 30 16.05 -0.01 -18.69
C TRP A 30 15.51 1.11 -19.59
N ALA A 31 16.32 1.68 -20.48
CA ALA A 31 15.89 2.72 -21.39
C ALA A 31 14.74 2.23 -22.30
N GLU A 32 14.84 1.00 -22.82
CA GLU A 32 13.77 0.35 -23.60
C GLU A 32 12.51 0.12 -22.77
N ARG A 33 12.62 -0.49 -21.58
CA ARG A 33 11.47 -0.74 -20.68
C ARG A 33 10.78 0.57 -20.28
N LYS A 34 11.55 1.59 -19.91
CA LYS A 34 11.05 2.93 -19.59
C LYS A 34 10.31 3.56 -20.77
N ALA A 35 10.88 3.47 -21.98
CA ALA A 35 10.23 4.01 -23.18
C ALA A 35 8.89 3.33 -23.45
N ALA A 36 8.83 1.99 -23.37
CA ALA A 36 7.60 1.23 -23.50
C ALA A 36 6.56 1.60 -22.42
N TYR A 37 6.99 1.75 -21.16
CA TYR A 37 6.11 2.18 -20.07
C TYR A 37 5.54 3.59 -20.33
N VAL A 38 6.39 4.54 -20.70
CA VAL A 38 6.01 5.91 -21.06
C VAL A 38 5.01 5.90 -22.22
N GLU A 39 5.21 5.06 -23.24
CA GLU A 39 4.27 4.90 -24.35
C GLU A 39 2.88 4.46 -23.88
N ARG A 40 2.79 3.49 -22.96
CA ARG A 40 1.50 3.05 -22.37
C ARG A 40 0.80 4.21 -21.64
N VAL A 41 1.55 4.99 -20.86
CA VAL A 41 1.00 6.17 -20.17
C VAL A 41 0.50 7.19 -21.18
N ARG A 42 1.29 7.50 -22.21
CA ARG A 42 0.92 8.45 -23.27
C ARG A 42 -0.29 8.00 -24.07
N ALA A 43 -0.39 6.71 -24.39
CA ALA A 43 -1.54 6.14 -25.08
C ALA A 43 -2.83 6.37 -24.28
N LYS A 44 -2.81 6.08 -22.97
CA LYS A 44 -3.94 6.38 -22.08
C LYS A 44 -4.25 7.87 -22.00
N GLU A 45 -3.23 8.71 -21.82
CA GLU A 45 -3.37 10.17 -21.74
C GLU A 45 -3.93 10.82 -23.02
N SER A 46 -3.62 10.24 -24.19
CA SER A 46 -4.09 10.72 -25.50
C SER A 46 -5.60 10.52 -25.71
N GLN A 47 -6.20 9.58 -24.99
CA GLN A 47 -7.63 9.29 -25.03
C GLN A 47 -8.45 10.20 -24.10
N PHE A 48 -7.79 11.08 -23.34
CA PHE A 48 -8.46 11.95 -22.39
C PHE A 48 -9.52 12.84 -23.07
N ASN A 49 -10.74 12.74 -22.57
CA ASN A 49 -11.88 13.54 -22.98
C ASN A 49 -12.41 14.36 -21.81
N ILE A 50 -12.25 15.69 -21.91
CA ILE A 50 -12.68 16.64 -20.89
C ILE A 50 -14.19 16.61 -20.60
N LYS A 51 -15.02 16.05 -21.50
CA LYS A 51 -16.46 15.93 -21.32
C LYS A 51 -16.85 14.76 -20.40
N LEU A 52 -15.92 13.87 -20.07
CA LEU A 52 -16.11 12.72 -19.19
C LEU A 52 -15.43 12.97 -17.83
N PRO A 53 -15.83 12.25 -16.76
CA PRO A 53 -15.17 12.35 -15.46
C PRO A 53 -13.67 12.07 -15.55
N VAL A 54 -12.84 12.87 -14.87
CA VAL A 54 -11.38 12.84 -15.02
C VAL A 54 -10.76 11.56 -14.46
N GLU A 55 -11.18 11.14 -13.28
CA GLU A 55 -10.54 10.09 -12.47
C GLU A 55 -10.50 8.72 -13.17
N PRO A 56 -11.59 8.21 -13.78
CA PRO A 56 -11.57 6.93 -14.51
C PRO A 56 -10.69 6.95 -15.78
N GLN A 57 -10.32 8.14 -16.26
CA GLN A 57 -9.50 8.32 -17.46
C GLN A 57 -7.99 8.38 -17.16
N LEU A 58 -7.60 8.43 -15.88
CA LEU A 58 -6.19 8.47 -15.51
C LEU A 58 -5.51 7.13 -15.79
N PHE A 59 -4.21 7.19 -16.06
CA PHE A 59 -3.37 5.99 -16.04
C PHE A 59 -3.18 5.56 -14.59
N VAL A 60 -3.48 4.30 -14.28
CA VAL A 60 -3.27 3.70 -12.96
C VAL A 60 -2.17 2.66 -13.12
N PRO A 61 -0.98 2.88 -12.51
CA PRO A 61 0.07 1.88 -12.51
C PRO A 61 -0.42 0.58 -11.87
N THR A 62 -0.05 -0.56 -12.46
CA THR A 62 -0.32 -1.87 -11.85
C THR A 62 0.53 -2.01 -10.59
N GLU A 63 -0.10 -2.39 -9.47
CA GLU A 63 0.59 -2.42 -8.17
C GLU A 63 1.71 -3.45 -8.07
N ASP A 64 1.75 -4.43 -8.98
CA ASP A 64 2.75 -5.50 -9.00
C ASP A 64 3.68 -5.40 -10.22
N ASP A 65 3.84 -4.19 -10.79
CA ASP A 65 4.74 -3.94 -11.93
C ASP A 65 6.09 -3.38 -11.47
N ILE A 66 7.18 -4.15 -11.56
CA ILE A 66 8.52 -3.69 -11.12
C ILE A 66 9.01 -2.47 -11.91
N ASP A 67 8.62 -2.35 -13.19
CA ASP A 67 9.04 -1.21 -14.00
C ASP A 67 8.40 0.09 -13.48
N TRP A 68 7.21 -0.01 -12.84
CA TRP A 68 6.61 1.12 -12.13
C TRP A 68 7.41 1.51 -10.88
N TYR A 69 7.89 0.54 -10.10
CA TYR A 69 8.71 0.82 -8.92
C TYR A 69 9.98 1.59 -9.29
N ILE A 70 10.68 1.13 -10.33
CA ILE A 70 11.89 1.79 -10.85
C ILE A 70 11.53 3.18 -11.40
N LEU A 71 10.46 3.29 -12.19
CA LEU A 71 10.03 4.56 -12.78
C LEU A 71 9.60 5.58 -11.70
N ALA A 72 8.83 5.17 -10.69
CA ALA A 72 8.38 6.05 -9.62
C ALA A 72 9.57 6.65 -8.86
N CYS A 73 10.58 5.83 -8.56
CA CYS A 73 11.82 6.31 -7.92
C CYS A 73 12.59 7.27 -8.82
N TYR A 74 12.67 7.01 -10.13
CA TYR A 74 13.28 7.95 -11.09
C TYR A 74 12.53 9.28 -11.14
N LEU A 75 11.20 9.25 -11.23
CA LEU A 75 10.37 10.44 -11.39
C LEU A 75 10.42 11.35 -10.16
N SER A 76 10.46 10.78 -8.95
CA SER A 76 10.47 11.51 -7.67
C SER A 76 11.56 12.59 -7.59
N HIS A 77 12.65 12.42 -8.34
CA HIS A 77 13.82 13.28 -8.27
C HIS A 77 14.25 13.86 -9.62
N THR A 78 13.52 13.60 -10.71
CA THR A 78 13.87 14.09 -12.05
C THR A 78 12.79 14.93 -12.71
N ILE A 79 11.50 14.65 -12.45
CA ILE A 79 10.39 15.28 -13.15
C ILE A 79 9.32 15.72 -12.13
N PRO A 80 9.37 16.96 -11.61
CA PRO A 80 8.57 17.40 -10.47
C PRO A 80 7.05 17.27 -10.60
N TYR A 81 6.53 17.24 -11.83
CA TYR A 81 5.10 17.13 -12.11
C TYR A 81 4.64 15.72 -12.48
N SER A 82 5.55 14.76 -12.60
CA SER A 82 5.24 13.38 -12.99
C SER A 82 5.11 12.51 -11.76
N ASP A 83 3.87 12.27 -11.34
CA ASP A 83 3.62 11.50 -10.13
C ASP A 83 2.24 10.82 -10.16
N SER A 84 2.13 9.69 -9.47
CA SER A 84 0.86 9.01 -9.17
C SER A 84 0.68 8.98 -7.66
N ALA A 85 0.08 10.04 -7.10
CA ALA A 85 0.15 10.40 -5.69
C ALA A 85 -0.10 9.24 -4.70
N TYR A 86 -1.11 8.39 -4.93
CA TYR A 86 -1.37 7.24 -4.05
C TYR A 86 -0.45 6.04 -4.31
N SER A 87 0.03 5.87 -5.54
CA SER A 87 0.81 4.70 -5.92
C SER A 87 2.29 4.88 -5.62
N SER A 88 2.89 6.00 -6.04
CA SER A 88 4.32 6.28 -5.86
C SER A 88 4.70 6.43 -4.39
N ARG A 89 3.89 7.14 -3.60
CA ARG A 89 4.17 7.38 -2.18
C ARG A 89 4.07 6.12 -1.31
N ARG A 90 3.41 5.07 -1.79
CA ARG A 90 3.41 3.75 -1.14
C ARG A 90 4.68 2.95 -1.44
N ILE A 91 5.39 3.29 -2.53
CA ILE A 91 6.66 2.67 -2.92
C ILE A 91 7.84 3.30 -2.18
N TYR A 92 7.79 4.62 -1.97
CA TYR A 92 8.92 5.36 -1.41
C TYR A 92 9.42 4.84 -0.05
N PRO A 93 8.59 4.47 0.94
CA PRO A 93 9.08 3.87 2.18
C PRO A 93 9.94 2.63 1.94
N TYR A 94 9.51 1.73 1.04
CA TYR A 94 10.25 0.51 0.74
C TYR A 94 11.55 0.82 0.00
N ALA A 95 11.48 1.68 -1.02
CA ALA A 95 12.64 2.14 -1.77
C ALA A 95 13.67 2.83 -0.86
N MET A 96 13.22 3.65 0.09
CA MET A 96 14.11 4.32 1.04
C MET A 96 14.74 3.35 2.03
N ALA A 97 13.98 2.37 2.53
CA ALA A 97 14.48 1.38 3.49
C ALA A 97 15.57 0.48 2.88
N ILE A 98 15.40 0.05 1.62
CA ILE A 98 16.41 -0.71 0.87
C ILE A 98 17.56 0.21 0.45
N GLY A 99 17.24 1.38 -0.12
CA GLY A 99 18.21 2.35 -0.62
C GLY A 99 19.15 2.90 0.46
N ALA A 100 18.73 2.93 1.73
CA ALA A 100 19.57 3.32 2.86
C ALA A 100 20.80 2.42 3.06
N VAL A 101 20.78 1.18 2.53
CA VAL A 101 21.86 0.20 2.66
C VAL A 101 22.22 -0.44 1.31
N ALA A 102 21.93 0.23 0.18
CA ALA A 102 22.10 -0.35 -1.15
C ALA A 102 23.53 -0.83 -1.41
N ARG A 103 24.55 -0.08 -0.96
CA ARG A 103 25.98 -0.44 -1.15
C ARG A 103 26.39 -1.68 -0.35
N GLU A 104 25.84 -1.85 0.84
CA GLU A 104 26.04 -3.02 1.67
C GLU A 104 25.30 -4.22 1.07
N LEU A 105 24.08 -3.99 0.58
CA LEU A 105 23.23 -5.01 -0.04
C LEU A 105 23.87 -5.59 -1.32
N GLU A 106 24.54 -4.78 -2.13
CA GLU A 106 25.32 -5.23 -3.31
C GLU A 106 26.41 -6.27 -2.98
N ARG A 107 26.89 -6.28 -1.73
CA ARG A 107 27.94 -7.19 -1.27
C ARG A 107 27.38 -8.43 -0.59
N VAL A 108 26.07 -8.48 -0.35
CA VAL A 108 25.40 -9.64 0.26
C VAL A 108 25.52 -10.82 -0.70
N PRO A 109 26.04 -11.98 -0.26
CA PRO A 109 26.14 -13.15 -1.10
C PRO A 109 24.77 -13.55 -1.68
N ASN A 110 24.76 -13.89 -2.98
CA ASN A 110 23.59 -14.32 -3.75
C ASN A 110 22.46 -13.28 -3.91
N VAL A 111 22.68 -12.01 -3.55
CA VAL A 111 21.70 -10.92 -3.80
C VAL A 111 21.37 -10.77 -5.29
N ALA A 112 22.34 -11.04 -6.16
CA ALA A 112 22.20 -10.94 -7.60
C ALA A 112 21.06 -11.82 -8.14
N ASP A 113 20.88 -13.02 -7.57
CA ASP A 113 19.81 -13.95 -7.97
C ASP A 113 18.42 -13.43 -7.56
N VAL A 114 18.32 -12.80 -6.39
CA VAL A 114 17.10 -12.14 -5.90
C VAL A 114 16.71 -10.98 -6.81
N LEU A 115 17.69 -10.14 -7.18
CA LEU A 115 17.47 -9.03 -8.10
C LEU A 115 17.08 -9.51 -9.49
N ASP A 116 17.77 -10.53 -10.03
CA ASP A 116 17.43 -11.10 -11.35
C ASP A 116 16.02 -11.66 -11.37
N LYS A 117 15.64 -12.42 -10.33
CA LYS A 117 14.29 -12.97 -10.20
C LYS A 117 13.23 -11.86 -10.16
N MET A 118 13.50 -10.78 -9.43
CA MET A 118 12.62 -9.62 -9.36
C MET A 118 12.47 -8.92 -10.72
N LEU A 119 13.58 -8.72 -11.43
CA LEU A 119 13.66 -7.99 -12.70
C LEU A 119 13.19 -8.84 -13.91
N ALA A 120 13.21 -10.16 -13.79
CA ALA A 120 12.67 -11.10 -14.78
C ALA A 120 11.15 -11.30 -14.63
N ASN A 121 10.64 -11.27 -13.39
CA ASN A 121 9.23 -11.47 -13.11
C ASN A 121 8.50 -10.14 -12.88
N ASN A 122 8.28 -9.40 -13.97
CA ASN A 122 7.74 -8.05 -13.90
C ASN A 122 6.38 -7.92 -13.19
N ASN A 123 5.62 -9.01 -12.98
CA ASN A 123 4.24 -8.96 -12.49
C ASN A 123 4.06 -9.41 -11.02
N GLN A 124 5.13 -9.81 -10.30
CA GLN A 124 5.05 -10.18 -8.86
C GLN A 124 6.33 -9.85 -8.07
N PRO A 125 6.86 -8.61 -8.11
CA PRO A 125 8.13 -8.26 -7.46
C PRO A 125 8.05 -8.22 -5.93
N GLU A 126 6.84 -8.15 -5.36
CA GLU A 126 6.59 -7.95 -3.93
C GLU A 126 7.30 -8.96 -3.02
N LYS A 127 7.49 -10.20 -3.48
CA LYS A 127 8.22 -11.23 -2.71
C LYS A 127 9.68 -10.84 -2.56
N GLN A 128 10.34 -10.54 -3.68
CA GLN A 128 11.75 -10.16 -3.71
C GLN A 128 11.96 -8.78 -3.05
N ILE A 129 11.03 -7.83 -3.20
CA ILE A 129 11.06 -6.57 -2.44
C ILE A 129 11.04 -6.84 -0.93
N PHE A 130 10.21 -7.78 -0.48
CA PHE A 130 10.15 -8.14 0.93
C PHE A 130 11.41 -8.86 1.43
N GLU A 131 11.99 -9.74 0.62
CA GLU A 131 13.31 -10.35 0.88
C GLU A 131 14.40 -9.27 1.04
N LEU A 132 14.45 -8.29 0.13
CA LEU A 132 15.40 -7.16 0.19
C LEU A 132 15.13 -6.23 1.39
N LEU A 133 13.88 -5.98 1.75
CA LEU A 133 13.52 -5.20 2.94
C LEU A 133 13.98 -5.89 4.23
N THR A 134 13.83 -7.20 4.29
CA THR A 134 14.23 -8.01 5.44
C THR A 134 15.76 -8.03 5.56
N ALA A 135 16.48 -8.25 4.45
CA ALA A 135 17.94 -8.12 4.42
C ALA A 135 18.40 -6.72 4.87
N ALA A 136 17.76 -5.66 4.35
CA ALA A 136 18.08 -4.30 4.73
C ALA A 136 17.85 -4.06 6.24
N PHE A 137 16.76 -4.59 6.79
CA PHE A 137 16.45 -4.54 8.22
C PHE A 137 17.53 -5.19 9.09
N TYR A 138 18.03 -6.37 8.69
CA TYR A 138 19.13 -7.04 9.40
C TYR A 138 20.45 -6.28 9.29
N ILE A 139 20.80 -5.77 8.11
CA ILE A 139 22.01 -4.93 7.91
C ILE A 139 21.95 -3.70 8.80
N LYS A 140 20.81 -3.00 8.86
CA LYS A 140 20.60 -1.84 9.73
C LYS A 140 20.80 -2.19 11.20
N ASN A 141 20.39 -3.39 11.61
CA ASN A 141 20.59 -3.93 12.97
C ASN A 141 22.01 -4.45 13.24
N GLY A 142 22.91 -4.42 12.26
CA GLY A 142 24.33 -4.78 12.43
C GLY A 142 24.65 -6.25 12.14
N TYR A 143 23.73 -6.97 11.54
CA TYR A 143 23.96 -8.35 11.11
C TYR A 143 24.62 -8.41 9.74
N GLU A 144 25.39 -9.47 9.54
CA GLU A 144 25.76 -9.96 8.22
C GLU A 144 24.62 -10.82 7.66
N VAL A 145 24.37 -10.70 6.36
CA VAL A 145 23.28 -11.39 5.66
C VAL A 145 23.87 -12.14 4.48
N SER A 146 23.32 -13.33 4.20
CA SER A 146 23.54 -14.07 2.96
C SER A 146 22.20 -14.61 2.48
N PHE A 147 21.86 -14.39 1.22
CA PHE A 147 20.72 -15.09 0.61
C PHE A 147 21.08 -16.55 0.38
N ILE A 148 20.12 -17.44 0.54
CA ILE A 148 20.29 -18.88 0.37
C ILE A 148 19.73 -19.26 -1.01
N PRO A 149 20.54 -19.82 -1.92
CA PRO A 149 20.05 -20.25 -3.21
C PRO A 149 18.96 -21.34 -3.07
N GLU A 150 17.93 -21.27 -3.91
CA GLU A 150 16.80 -22.20 -3.85
C GLU A 150 17.28 -23.66 -3.99
N GLY A 151 16.85 -24.52 -3.06
CA GLY A 151 17.16 -25.94 -3.09
C GLY A 151 18.61 -26.29 -2.75
N SER A 152 19.39 -25.34 -2.25
CA SER A 152 20.79 -25.58 -1.84
C SER A 152 20.93 -26.31 -0.51
N ILE A 153 19.87 -26.34 0.32
CA ILE A 153 19.89 -27.06 1.59
C ILE A 153 19.52 -28.53 1.41
N THR A 154 20.43 -29.41 1.83
CA THR A 154 20.17 -30.83 2.00
C THR A 154 19.48 -31.07 3.35
N TRP A 155 18.25 -31.56 3.32
CA TRP A 155 17.50 -31.86 4.54
C TRP A 155 17.92 -33.22 5.12
N PRO A 156 17.78 -33.44 6.44
CA PRO A 156 18.18 -34.70 7.09
C PRO A 156 17.46 -35.94 6.55
N ASP A 157 16.28 -35.77 5.95
CA ASP A 157 15.52 -36.84 5.30
C ASP A 157 15.98 -37.14 3.86
N GLY A 158 17.06 -36.50 3.41
CA GLY A 158 17.64 -36.67 2.07
C GLY A 158 16.82 -36.05 0.94
N LYS A 159 15.74 -35.32 1.24
CA LYS A 159 14.88 -34.68 0.24
C LYS A 159 15.25 -33.21 0.05
N THR A 160 15.26 -32.73 -1.18
CA THR A 160 15.32 -31.30 -1.45
C THR A 160 13.95 -30.69 -1.13
N LYS A 161 13.85 -29.95 -0.02
CA LYS A 161 12.69 -29.08 0.28
C LYS A 161 13.08 -27.62 0.02
N LYS A 162 12.07 -26.74 -0.01
CA LYS A 162 12.29 -25.30 -0.09
C LYS A 162 13.20 -24.86 1.06
N SER A 163 14.22 -24.10 0.72
CA SER A 163 15.18 -23.53 1.67
C SER A 163 14.64 -22.20 2.21
N PRO A 164 15.04 -21.78 3.42
CA PRO A 164 14.82 -20.42 3.89
C PRO A 164 15.39 -19.41 2.92
N ASP A 165 14.90 -18.17 2.94
CA ASP A 165 15.41 -17.11 2.07
C ASP A 165 16.83 -16.65 2.45
N MET A 166 17.14 -16.58 3.76
CA MET A 166 18.39 -15.97 4.24
C MET A 166 19.03 -16.73 5.40
N LEU A 167 20.36 -16.60 5.50
CA LEU A 167 21.16 -16.88 6.68
C LEU A 167 21.65 -15.54 7.24
N VAL A 168 21.52 -15.37 8.55
CA VAL A 168 21.85 -14.12 9.24
C VAL A 168 22.80 -14.40 10.39
N THR A 169 23.86 -13.60 10.52
CA THR A 169 24.94 -13.78 11.51
C THR A 169 25.31 -12.48 12.22
N MET A 170 25.55 -12.56 13.52
CA MET A 170 26.15 -11.48 14.32
C MET A 170 26.95 -12.08 15.49
N GLY A 171 28.28 -12.00 15.41
CA GLY A 171 29.15 -12.70 16.35
C GLY A 171 28.91 -14.21 16.30
N ASP A 172 28.66 -14.82 17.46
CA ASP A 172 28.34 -16.25 17.57
C ASP A 172 26.85 -16.57 17.33
N CYS A 173 26.01 -15.56 17.10
CA CYS A 173 24.60 -15.74 16.78
C CYS A 173 24.42 -16.00 15.29
N GLU A 174 23.80 -17.13 14.94
CA GLU A 174 23.51 -17.52 13.57
C GLU A 174 22.12 -18.16 13.49
N PHE A 175 21.29 -17.73 12.55
CA PHE A 175 19.95 -18.28 12.35
C PHE A 175 19.43 -18.10 10.92
N TYR A 176 18.47 -18.95 10.55
CA TYR A 176 17.75 -18.86 9.28
C TYR A 176 16.61 -17.84 9.34
N VAL A 177 16.32 -17.21 8.21
CA VAL A 177 15.22 -16.27 8.06
C VAL A 177 14.39 -16.63 6.84
N GLU A 178 13.07 -16.69 7.04
CA GLU A 178 12.08 -16.98 6.01
C GLU A 178 11.09 -15.82 5.87
N CYS A 179 10.81 -15.40 4.63
CA CYS A 179 9.98 -14.24 4.31
C CYS A 179 8.67 -14.68 3.65
N LYS A 180 7.53 -14.36 4.27
CA LYS A 180 6.20 -14.49 3.67
C LYS A 180 5.51 -13.15 3.43
N ARG A 181 5.27 -12.82 2.17
CA ARG A 181 4.43 -11.67 1.81
C ARG A 181 2.96 -12.10 1.72
N ALA A 182 2.09 -11.51 2.53
CA ALA A 182 0.65 -11.63 2.34
C ALA A 182 0.19 -10.83 1.13
N GLN A 183 -0.91 -11.24 0.49
CA GLN A 183 -1.57 -10.41 -0.52
C GLN A 183 -2.00 -9.07 0.09
N LYS A 184 -1.94 -8.00 -0.71
CA LYS A 184 -2.25 -6.62 -0.28
C LYS A 184 -3.69 -6.50 0.22
N GLN A 185 -4.60 -7.29 -0.34
CA GLN A 185 -5.98 -7.43 0.10
C GLN A 185 -6.42 -8.89 -0.05
N THR A 186 -7.52 -9.25 0.61
CA THR A 186 -8.14 -10.57 0.35
C THR A 186 -8.85 -10.57 -0.99
N GLN A 187 -8.95 -11.73 -1.65
CA GLN A 187 -9.77 -11.90 -2.86
C GLN A 187 -11.20 -11.36 -2.70
N TYR A 188 -11.79 -11.48 -1.51
CA TYR A 188 -13.11 -10.94 -1.23
C TYR A 188 -13.11 -9.39 -1.28
N SER A 189 -12.09 -8.75 -0.71
CA SER A 189 -11.94 -7.29 -0.76
C SER A 189 -11.75 -6.76 -2.17
N GLU A 190 -11.02 -7.50 -3.02
CA GLU A 190 -10.85 -7.17 -4.44
C GLU A 190 -12.19 -7.24 -5.19
N VAL A 191 -12.98 -8.31 -4.94
CA VAL A 191 -14.33 -8.47 -5.51
C VAL A 191 -15.27 -7.37 -5.03
N GLU A 192 -15.23 -6.98 -3.74
CA GLU A 192 -15.98 -5.83 -3.24
C GLU A 192 -15.57 -4.53 -3.96
N GLY A 193 -14.26 -4.32 -4.17
CA GLY A 193 -13.75 -3.15 -4.89
C GLY A 193 -14.23 -3.08 -6.34
N GLN A 194 -14.24 -4.21 -7.05
CA GLN A 194 -14.78 -4.32 -8.41
C GLN A 194 -16.29 -4.08 -8.44
N THR A 195 -17.03 -4.64 -7.47
CA THR A 195 -18.48 -4.42 -7.33
C THR A 195 -18.79 -2.94 -7.07
N TRP A 196 -18.02 -2.32 -6.17
CA TRP A 196 -18.11 -0.89 -5.91
C TRP A 196 -17.83 -0.06 -7.16
N ALA A 197 -16.83 -0.39 -7.97
CA ALA A 197 -16.53 0.35 -9.20
C ALA A 197 -17.74 0.40 -10.16
N VAL A 198 -18.49 -0.70 -10.27
CA VAL A 198 -19.73 -0.77 -11.06
C VAL A 198 -20.84 0.11 -10.46
N ILE A 199 -21.02 0.04 -9.14
CA ILE A 199 -21.98 0.90 -8.42
C ILE A 199 -21.62 2.37 -8.62
N TRP A 200 -20.35 2.73 -8.42
CA TRP A 200 -19.84 4.09 -8.47
C TRP A 200 -19.97 4.71 -9.85
N ASP A 201 -19.69 3.96 -10.93
CA ASP A 201 -19.90 4.44 -12.28
C ASP A 201 -21.34 4.94 -12.49
N ARG A 202 -22.33 4.11 -12.16
CA ARG A 202 -23.74 4.45 -12.32
C ARG A 202 -24.20 5.54 -11.36
N LEU A 203 -23.74 5.48 -10.11
CA LEU A 203 -24.07 6.43 -9.05
C LEU A 203 -23.54 7.83 -9.37
N SER A 204 -22.26 7.96 -9.74
CA SER A 204 -21.66 9.25 -10.07
C SER A 204 -22.35 9.94 -11.25
N HIS A 205 -22.67 9.18 -12.32
CA HIS A 205 -23.44 9.70 -13.45
C HIS A 205 -24.84 10.17 -13.05
N HIS A 206 -25.51 9.45 -12.14
CA HIS A 206 -26.80 9.87 -11.62
C HIS A 206 -26.65 11.15 -10.77
N MET A 207 -25.68 11.20 -9.85
CA MET A 207 -25.38 12.35 -9.00
C MET A 207 -25.08 13.61 -9.82
N PHE A 208 -24.33 13.52 -10.92
CA PHE A 208 -24.10 14.68 -11.81
C PHE A 208 -25.39 15.28 -12.38
N ARG A 209 -26.45 14.49 -12.53
CA ARG A 209 -27.75 14.98 -13.04
C ARG A 209 -28.60 15.59 -11.93
N VAL A 210 -28.64 14.96 -10.75
CA VAL A 210 -29.59 15.32 -9.70
C VAL A 210 -29.00 16.23 -8.62
N ALA A 211 -27.69 16.12 -8.34
CA ALA A 211 -26.98 16.85 -7.28
C ALA A 211 -25.46 16.98 -7.58
N PRO A 212 -25.02 17.82 -8.54
CA PRO A 212 -23.66 17.83 -9.08
C PRO A 212 -22.55 18.42 -8.18
N TRP A 213 -22.84 18.64 -6.89
CA TRP A 213 -21.96 19.25 -5.90
C TRP A 213 -22.20 18.64 -4.51
N CYS A 214 -22.25 17.31 -4.45
CA CYS A 214 -22.43 16.59 -3.20
C CYS A 214 -21.50 15.38 -3.08
N THR A 215 -21.26 14.99 -1.84
CA THR A 215 -20.71 13.68 -1.49
C THR A 215 -21.80 12.81 -0.89
N VAL A 216 -21.69 11.50 -1.05
CA VAL A 216 -22.55 10.51 -0.39
C VAL A 216 -21.74 9.61 0.53
N ASP A 217 -22.22 9.40 1.75
CA ASP A 217 -21.71 8.39 2.68
C ASP A 217 -22.67 7.20 2.67
N ILE A 218 -22.15 6.03 2.28
CA ILE A 218 -22.94 4.80 2.12
C ILE A 218 -22.45 3.74 3.08
N THR A 219 -23.33 3.31 3.98
CA THR A 219 -23.11 2.13 4.82
C THR A 219 -23.97 0.98 4.30
N PHE A 220 -23.34 -0.05 3.77
CA PHE A 220 -23.99 -1.30 3.36
C PHE A 220 -24.19 -2.21 4.58
N HIS A 221 -25.43 -2.67 4.77
CA HIS A 221 -25.83 -3.63 5.82
C HIS A 221 -25.91 -5.06 5.30
N GLN A 222 -25.94 -5.24 3.97
CA GLN A 222 -25.75 -6.51 3.27
C GLN A 222 -24.46 -6.50 2.45
N SER A 223 -24.08 -7.66 1.91
CA SER A 223 -22.94 -7.76 1.00
C SER A 223 -23.14 -6.84 -0.21
N LEU A 224 -22.09 -6.14 -0.66
CA LEU A 224 -22.18 -5.25 -1.83
C LEU A 224 -22.73 -5.97 -3.07
N ALA A 225 -22.41 -7.26 -3.22
CA ALA A 225 -22.86 -8.07 -4.35
C ALA A 225 -24.36 -8.38 -4.34
N GLU A 226 -25.03 -8.23 -3.19
CA GLU A 226 -26.47 -8.50 -3.02
C GLU A 226 -27.31 -7.23 -3.20
N VAL A 227 -26.67 -6.05 -3.17
CA VAL A 227 -27.36 -4.76 -3.30
C VAL A 227 -27.32 -4.29 -4.75
N ALA A 228 -28.48 -4.36 -5.42
CA ALA A 228 -28.62 -3.83 -6.78
C ALA A 228 -28.36 -2.31 -6.83
N VAL A 229 -27.68 -1.85 -7.89
CA VAL A 229 -27.33 -0.44 -8.11
C VAL A 229 -28.56 0.47 -8.04
N GLU A 230 -29.68 0.02 -8.58
CA GLU A 230 -30.96 0.74 -8.59
C GLU A 230 -31.43 1.07 -7.17
N ARG A 231 -31.20 0.18 -6.20
CA ARG A 231 -31.55 0.41 -4.79
C ARG A 231 -30.67 1.45 -4.12
N VAL A 232 -29.41 1.56 -4.56
CA VAL A 232 -28.50 2.63 -4.14
C VAL A 232 -29.00 3.97 -4.68
N LEU A 233 -29.37 4.04 -5.97
CA LEU A 233 -29.90 5.25 -6.60
C LEU A 233 -31.23 5.70 -5.94
N GLU A 234 -32.15 4.78 -5.70
CA GLU A 234 -33.42 5.08 -5.01
C GLU A 234 -33.20 5.62 -3.60
N SER A 235 -32.22 5.07 -2.86
CA SER A 235 -31.86 5.54 -1.53
C SER A 235 -31.26 6.94 -1.57
N LEU A 236 -30.41 7.25 -2.55
CA LEU A 236 -29.91 8.60 -2.79
C LEU A 236 -31.06 9.58 -3.08
N ASP A 237 -31.97 9.24 -3.99
CA ASP A 237 -33.11 10.09 -4.35
C ASP A 237 -34.03 10.38 -3.16
N ARG A 238 -34.19 9.41 -2.25
CA ARG A 238 -34.90 9.61 -0.98
C ARG A 238 -34.12 10.54 -0.05
N ALA A 239 -32.82 10.31 0.12
CA ALA A 239 -31.98 11.14 0.97
C ALA A 239 -31.96 12.60 0.51
N LEU A 240 -31.93 12.87 -0.80
CA LEU A 240 -31.99 14.23 -1.37
C LEU A 240 -33.32 14.96 -1.10
N LYS A 241 -34.41 14.22 -0.84
CA LYS A 241 -35.73 14.78 -0.53
C LYS A 241 -35.98 14.90 0.98
N ASP A 242 -35.17 14.21 1.78
CA ASP A 242 -35.30 14.18 3.23
C ASP A 242 -34.64 15.42 3.86
N PRO A 243 -35.29 16.12 4.82
CA PRO A 243 -34.69 17.29 5.48
C PRO A 243 -33.37 17.01 6.21
N LEU A 244 -33.14 15.77 6.66
CA LEU A 244 -31.89 15.35 7.30
C LEU A 244 -30.85 14.87 6.28
N SER A 245 -31.14 14.97 4.98
CA SER A 245 -30.28 14.51 3.89
C SER A 245 -29.89 13.04 4.02
N ARG A 246 -30.79 12.21 4.56
CA ARG A 246 -30.51 10.82 4.96
C ARG A 246 -31.62 9.87 4.57
N ALA A 247 -31.24 8.67 4.11
CA ALA A 247 -32.15 7.54 3.90
C ALA A 247 -31.61 6.30 4.60
N ILE A 248 -32.49 5.57 5.29
CA ILE A 248 -32.17 4.35 6.02
C ILE A 248 -33.14 3.26 5.56
N ASN A 249 -32.62 2.08 5.24
CA ASN A 249 -33.39 0.86 5.04
C ASN A 249 -32.59 -0.36 5.52
N ASP A 250 -33.15 -1.55 5.30
CA ASP A 250 -32.58 -2.85 5.65
C ASP A 250 -31.32 -3.23 4.86
N LEU A 251 -31.15 -2.69 3.65
CA LEU A 251 -30.00 -2.98 2.79
C LEU A 251 -28.82 -2.05 3.06
N LEU A 252 -29.10 -0.76 3.26
CA LEU A 252 -28.07 0.27 3.36
C LEU A 252 -28.59 1.57 4.00
N THR A 253 -27.64 2.43 4.37
CA THR A 253 -27.87 3.81 4.78
C THR A 253 -27.11 4.75 3.86
N VAL A 254 -27.78 5.81 3.38
CA VAL A 254 -27.17 6.89 2.59
C VAL A 254 -27.32 8.20 3.34
N GLU A 255 -26.23 8.96 3.45
CA GLU A 255 -26.22 10.34 3.90
C GLU A 255 -25.60 11.22 2.81
N VAL A 256 -26.21 12.36 2.51
CA VAL A 256 -25.73 13.31 1.50
C VAL A 256 -25.14 14.52 2.19
N ARG A 257 -23.96 14.97 1.74
CA ARG A 257 -23.33 16.22 2.18
C ARG A 257 -23.04 17.12 1.00
N VAL A 258 -23.24 18.42 1.18
CA VAL A 258 -22.98 19.42 0.12
C VAL A 258 -21.50 19.77 0.09
N ILE A 259 -20.93 19.83 -1.10
CA ILE A 259 -19.58 20.34 -1.33
C ILE A 259 -19.63 21.85 -1.41
N ASP A 260 -18.72 22.57 -0.75
CA ASP A 260 -18.55 24.01 -0.95
C ASP A 260 -17.97 24.29 -2.36
N LYS A 261 -18.90 24.37 -3.31
CA LYS A 261 -18.62 24.68 -4.71
C LYS A 261 -17.82 25.96 -4.89
N LYS A 262 -18.06 27.00 -4.07
CA LYS A 262 -17.40 28.30 -4.26
C LYS A 262 -15.93 28.18 -3.85
N ALA A 263 -15.67 27.64 -2.67
CA ALA A 263 -14.31 27.43 -2.17
C ALA A 263 -13.54 26.47 -3.10
N LEU A 264 -14.13 25.33 -3.46
CA LEU A 264 -13.48 24.34 -4.33
C LEU A 264 -13.09 24.95 -5.68
N LYS A 265 -14.01 25.65 -6.36
CA LYS A 265 -13.69 26.27 -7.66
C LYS A 265 -12.64 27.37 -7.55
N GLN A 266 -12.64 28.14 -6.46
CA GLN A 266 -11.60 29.14 -6.21
C GLN A 266 -10.23 28.48 -6.02
N HIS A 267 -10.16 27.38 -5.26
CA HIS A 267 -8.91 26.64 -5.05
C HIS A 267 -8.34 26.08 -6.35
N TYR A 268 -9.17 25.39 -7.15
CA TYR A 268 -8.74 24.82 -8.43
C TYR A 268 -8.20 25.89 -9.38
N ARG A 269 -8.85 27.05 -9.47
CA ARG A 269 -8.40 28.16 -10.35
C ARG A 269 -7.09 28.79 -9.90
N LYS A 270 -6.85 28.81 -8.59
CA LYS A 270 -5.64 29.40 -8.01
C LYS A 270 -4.45 28.45 -8.11
N PHE A 271 -4.64 27.17 -7.85
CA PHE A 271 -3.53 26.23 -7.66
C PHE A 271 -3.41 25.17 -8.75
N SER A 272 -4.49 24.85 -9.48
CA SER A 272 -4.63 23.64 -10.30
C SER A 272 -4.41 22.37 -9.48
N VAL A 273 -5.40 21.49 -9.42
CA VAL A 273 -5.36 20.33 -8.51
C VAL A 273 -5.07 19.06 -9.29
N ARG A 274 -4.18 18.21 -8.76
CA ARG A 274 -3.94 16.88 -9.30
C ARG A 274 -5.17 15.99 -9.00
N PRO A 275 -5.82 15.40 -10.00
CA PRO A 275 -6.89 14.44 -9.74
C PRO A 275 -6.34 13.16 -9.14
N ASN A 276 -7.18 12.43 -8.39
CA ASN A 276 -6.81 11.27 -7.60
C ASN A 276 -5.60 11.57 -6.68
N SER A 277 -5.75 12.60 -5.84
CA SER A 277 -4.71 13.01 -4.88
C SER A 277 -5.31 13.33 -3.51
N PRO A 278 -4.49 13.32 -2.44
CA PRO A 278 -4.96 13.64 -1.09
C PRO A 278 -5.53 15.05 -0.98
N GLN A 279 -4.94 16.02 -1.69
CA GLN A 279 -5.48 17.37 -1.80
C GLN A 279 -6.91 17.37 -2.36
N GLN A 280 -7.16 16.56 -3.39
CA GLN A 280 -8.50 16.46 -3.95
C GLN A 280 -9.49 15.88 -2.95
N GLU A 281 -9.11 14.84 -2.21
CA GLU A 281 -9.94 14.28 -1.15
C GLU A 281 -10.28 15.32 -0.08
N LEU A 282 -9.28 16.06 0.41
CA LEU A 282 -9.48 17.10 1.41
C LEU A 282 -10.49 18.15 0.93
N LEU A 283 -10.37 18.59 -0.33
CA LEU A 283 -11.27 19.58 -0.92
C LEU A 283 -12.71 19.06 -1.11
N VAL A 284 -12.88 17.77 -1.39
CA VAL A 284 -14.19 17.17 -1.71
C VAL A 284 -14.91 16.71 -0.44
N PHE A 285 -14.20 16.06 0.49
CA PHE A 285 -14.79 15.48 1.71
C PHE A 285 -14.61 16.35 2.95
N GLY A 286 -13.74 17.35 2.91
CA GLY A 286 -13.37 18.19 4.06
C GLY A 286 -12.36 17.55 5.01
N ASN A 287 -11.95 16.31 4.76
CA ASN A 287 -10.91 15.59 5.49
C ASN A 287 -10.23 14.54 4.60
N MET A 288 -9.08 14.04 5.04
CA MET A 288 -8.40 12.87 4.47
C MET A 288 -8.48 11.72 5.47
N ASP A 289 -8.74 10.51 4.98
CA ASP A 289 -8.81 9.32 5.84
C ASP A 289 -8.42 8.07 5.04
N SER A 290 -7.21 7.55 5.28
CA SER A 290 -6.69 6.36 4.60
C SER A 290 -7.45 5.08 4.90
N ASN A 291 -8.25 5.08 5.96
CA ASN A 291 -9.05 3.92 6.37
C ASN A 291 -10.44 3.91 5.72
N GLU A 292 -10.86 4.99 5.04
CA GLU A 292 -12.16 5.08 4.37
C GLU A 292 -12.04 4.79 2.87
N LYS A 293 -13.00 4.04 2.32
CA LYS A 293 -13.02 3.72 0.89
C LYS A 293 -13.74 4.82 0.13
N ARG A 294 -13.00 5.61 -0.64
CA ARG A 294 -13.49 6.82 -1.30
C ARG A 294 -13.41 6.75 -2.81
N SER A 295 -14.29 7.50 -3.46
CA SER A 295 -14.29 7.69 -4.91
C SER A 295 -14.73 9.09 -5.26
N ILE A 296 -14.07 9.70 -6.24
CA ILE A 296 -14.35 11.06 -6.71
C ILE A 296 -14.55 11.00 -8.22
N ALA A 297 -15.51 11.79 -8.70
CA ALA A 297 -15.75 12.01 -10.11
C ALA A 297 -15.85 13.52 -10.34
N THR A 298 -14.94 14.03 -11.17
CA THR A 298 -14.82 15.45 -11.49
C THR A 298 -15.04 15.66 -12.97
N LEU A 299 -16.00 16.52 -13.32
CA LEU A 299 -16.09 17.06 -14.67
C LEU A 299 -15.26 18.34 -14.72
N ALA A 300 -14.14 18.29 -15.44
CA ALA A 300 -13.27 19.44 -15.62
C ALA A 300 -13.88 20.42 -16.64
N LYS A 301 -13.74 21.73 -16.37
CA LYS A 301 -13.93 22.78 -17.38
C LYS A 301 -12.63 23.12 -18.10
N GLN A 302 -11.51 23.04 -17.38
CA GLN A 302 -10.18 23.26 -17.92
C GLN A 302 -9.19 22.33 -17.24
N VAL A 303 -8.31 21.73 -18.04
CA VAL A 303 -7.13 20.99 -17.56
C VAL A 303 -5.87 21.62 -18.11
N ILE A 304 -4.74 21.37 -17.44
CA ILE A 304 -3.40 21.74 -17.88
C ILE A 304 -2.46 20.55 -17.73
N ARG A 305 -1.36 20.58 -18.49
CA ARG A 305 -0.25 19.63 -18.40
C ARG A 305 1.06 20.40 -18.26
N PRO A 306 1.46 20.80 -17.04
CA PRO A 306 2.71 21.52 -16.82
C PRO A 306 3.92 20.66 -17.22
N GLY A 307 5.01 21.32 -17.61
CA GLY A 307 6.26 20.66 -17.99
C GLY A 307 6.70 20.98 -19.41
N THR A 308 7.61 20.15 -19.93
CA THR A 308 8.37 20.38 -21.17
C THR A 308 7.95 19.45 -22.31
N GLY A 309 6.83 18.73 -22.15
CA GLY A 309 6.36 17.70 -23.09
C GLY A 309 7.00 16.32 -22.86
N LYS A 310 8.05 16.22 -22.04
CA LYS A 310 8.64 14.95 -21.59
C LYS A 310 7.92 14.37 -20.36
N ASP A 311 7.23 15.20 -19.61
CA ASP A 311 6.53 14.88 -18.37
C ASP A 311 5.28 14.02 -18.61
N ILE A 312 5.20 12.86 -17.97
CA ILE A 312 4.02 11.97 -17.95
C ILE A 312 3.24 12.14 -16.65
N LEU A 313 2.02 11.60 -16.54
CA LEU A 313 1.26 11.63 -15.29
C LEU A 313 1.13 13.05 -14.73
N ASN A 314 1.02 14.04 -15.61
CA ASN A 314 1.09 15.47 -15.28
C ASN A 314 -0.23 16.18 -15.57
N LEU A 315 -1.35 15.48 -15.53
CA LEU A 315 -2.66 16.11 -15.73
C LEU A 315 -3.10 16.82 -14.44
N PHE A 316 -3.41 18.11 -14.52
CA PHE A 316 -3.99 18.89 -13.44
C PHE A 316 -5.28 19.54 -13.90
N VAL A 317 -6.27 19.61 -13.01
CA VAL A 317 -7.55 20.28 -13.26
C VAL A 317 -7.44 21.73 -12.79
N LYS A 318 -7.66 22.67 -13.70
CA LYS A 318 -7.56 24.12 -13.45
C LYS A 318 -8.92 24.77 -13.15
N ASP A 319 -10.01 24.26 -13.71
CA ASP A 319 -11.36 24.71 -13.37
C ASP A 319 -12.33 23.53 -13.43
N VAL A 320 -13.32 23.53 -12.53
CA VAL A 320 -14.26 22.42 -12.34
C VAL A 320 -15.66 22.85 -12.77
N ALA A 321 -16.28 22.01 -13.60
CA ALA A 321 -17.67 22.16 -14.02
C ALA A 321 -18.62 21.61 -12.96
N ASN A 322 -18.39 20.37 -12.50
CA ASN A 322 -19.13 19.66 -11.45
C ASN A 322 -18.18 18.70 -10.72
N CYS A 323 -18.51 18.34 -9.47
CA CYS A 323 -17.75 17.39 -8.68
C CYS A 323 -18.69 16.61 -7.76
N VAL A 324 -18.56 15.28 -7.76
CA VAL A 324 -19.29 14.40 -6.86
C VAL A 324 -18.33 13.42 -6.21
N GLY A 325 -18.63 13.00 -5.00
CA GLY A 325 -17.83 12.04 -4.26
C GLY A 325 -18.67 10.99 -3.56
N ALA A 326 -18.08 9.85 -3.24
CA ALA A 326 -18.68 8.86 -2.38
C ALA A 326 -17.64 8.30 -1.41
N GLN A 327 -18.06 8.05 -0.19
CA GLN A 327 -17.35 7.19 0.75
C GLN A 327 -18.26 6.03 1.13
N TRP A 328 -17.69 4.84 1.31
CA TRP A 328 -18.48 3.66 1.62
C TRP A 328 -17.81 2.71 2.60
N ARG A 329 -18.66 1.95 3.28
CA ARG A 329 -18.28 0.88 4.21
C ARG A 329 -19.34 -0.21 4.20
N CYS A 330 -18.94 -1.42 4.60
CA CYS A 330 -19.83 -2.58 4.71
C CYS A 330 -19.72 -3.15 6.11
N HIS A 331 -20.85 -3.26 6.81
CA HIS A 331 -20.94 -3.79 8.17
C HIS A 331 -21.54 -5.21 8.22
N HIS A 332 -21.82 -5.81 7.07
CA HIS A 332 -22.29 -7.17 6.98
C HIS A 332 -21.28 -8.15 7.60
N GLU A 333 -21.73 -9.00 8.53
CA GLU A 333 -20.86 -9.82 9.39
C GLU A 333 -19.94 -10.75 8.59
N GLU A 334 -20.49 -11.43 7.58
CA GLU A 334 -19.71 -12.32 6.73
C GLU A 334 -18.66 -11.55 5.90
N SER A 335 -19.00 -10.34 5.45
CA SER A 335 -18.06 -9.46 4.75
C SER A 335 -16.92 -9.01 5.66
N LEU A 336 -17.20 -8.72 6.94
CA LEU A 336 -16.15 -8.45 7.93
C LEU A 336 -15.27 -9.68 8.15
N ARG A 337 -15.87 -10.87 8.26
CA ARG A 337 -15.15 -12.14 8.48
C ARG A 337 -14.20 -12.49 7.33
N LEU A 338 -14.65 -12.33 6.08
CA LEU A 338 -13.90 -12.67 4.86
C LEU A 338 -12.76 -11.69 4.55
N ARG A 339 -12.85 -10.44 5.03
CA ARG A 339 -11.77 -9.43 4.93
C ARG A 339 -10.70 -9.60 6.01
N SER A 340 -11.10 -9.96 7.22
CA SER A 340 -10.20 -10.19 8.36
C SER A 340 -9.59 -11.61 8.38
N LYS A 341 -8.95 -12.05 7.28
CA LYS A 341 -8.22 -13.34 7.27
C LYS A 341 -6.96 -13.27 8.14
N HIS A 342 -6.70 -14.35 8.89
CA HIS A 342 -5.50 -14.51 9.73
C HIS A 342 -4.38 -15.24 8.97
N PHE A 343 -3.14 -15.17 9.48
CA PHE A 343 -1.94 -15.61 8.74
C PHE A 343 -1.41 -17.00 9.14
N LYS A 344 -2.23 -17.83 9.80
CA LYS A 344 -1.81 -19.18 10.25
C LYS A 344 -1.25 -20.05 9.12
N GLY A 345 -1.82 -19.96 7.92
CA GLY A 345 -1.31 -20.69 6.75
C GLY A 345 0.10 -20.23 6.34
N LEU A 346 0.35 -18.91 6.31
CA LEU A 346 1.68 -18.36 6.04
C LEU A 346 2.69 -18.73 7.14
N VAL A 347 2.26 -18.75 8.40
CA VAL A 347 3.08 -19.22 9.53
C VAL A 347 3.48 -20.67 9.33
N HIS A 348 2.52 -21.55 9.05
CA HIS A 348 2.80 -22.97 8.79
C HIS A 348 3.78 -23.14 7.62
N ASP A 349 3.53 -22.45 6.52
CA ASP A 349 4.37 -22.52 5.33
C ASP A 349 5.78 -22.00 5.58
N GLY A 350 5.93 -20.92 6.37
CA GLY A 350 7.25 -20.39 6.74
C GLY A 350 8.01 -21.30 7.70
N VAL A 351 7.35 -21.77 8.77
CA VAL A 351 7.95 -22.65 9.78
C VAL A 351 8.41 -23.97 9.14
N SER A 352 7.64 -24.52 8.20
CA SER A 352 8.00 -25.76 7.49
C SER A 352 9.23 -25.63 6.57
N GLN A 353 9.67 -24.40 6.27
CA GLN A 353 10.85 -24.11 5.45
C GLN A 353 12.11 -23.90 6.29
N ILE A 354 11.99 -23.82 7.62
CA ILE A 354 13.14 -23.74 8.53
C ILE A 354 13.75 -25.14 8.75
N PRO A 355 15.04 -25.35 8.41
CA PRO A 355 15.74 -26.60 8.65
C PRO A 355 15.85 -26.93 10.14
N SER A 356 15.85 -28.22 10.47
CA SER A 356 16.17 -28.67 11.82
C SER A 356 17.65 -28.43 12.13
N GLY A 357 17.94 -27.97 13.35
CA GLY A 357 19.29 -27.96 13.92
C GLY A 357 19.90 -26.56 14.11
N LYS A 358 19.41 -25.54 13.42
CA LYS A 358 19.73 -24.12 13.69
C LYS A 358 18.45 -23.33 13.98
N PRO A 359 18.48 -22.30 14.84
CA PRO A 359 17.32 -21.45 15.05
C PRO A 359 16.84 -20.82 13.74
N GLY A 360 15.54 -20.56 13.65
CA GLY A 360 14.97 -19.85 12.51
C GLY A 360 13.87 -18.87 12.89
N LEU A 361 13.74 -17.82 12.09
CA LEU A 361 12.73 -16.77 12.23
C LEU A 361 11.89 -16.69 10.96
N VAL A 362 10.60 -16.40 11.13
CA VAL A 362 9.70 -16.14 10.01
C VAL A 362 9.23 -14.70 10.10
N HIS A 363 9.44 -13.93 9.03
CA HIS A 363 8.88 -12.59 8.88
C HIS A 363 7.68 -12.66 7.94
N ILE A 364 6.58 -12.02 8.31
CA ILE A 364 5.37 -11.92 7.50
C ILE A 364 5.01 -10.44 7.34
N LEU A 365 4.90 -9.95 6.10
CA LEU A 365 4.51 -8.56 5.81
C LEU A 365 3.12 -8.50 5.17
N TYR A 366 2.28 -7.58 5.66
CA TYR A 366 0.96 -7.28 5.08
C TYR A 366 0.61 -5.80 5.22
N GLU A 367 -0.28 -5.33 4.35
CA GLU A 367 -0.76 -3.94 4.36
C GLU A 367 -2.14 -3.84 5.05
N THR A 368 -2.34 -2.77 5.82
CA THR A 368 -3.57 -2.53 6.59
C THR A 368 -4.57 -1.65 5.81
N ARG A 369 -5.11 -2.19 4.71
CA ARG A 369 -5.96 -1.43 3.75
C ARG A 369 -7.46 -1.46 4.01
N ASP A 370 -7.94 -2.34 4.88
CA ASP A 370 -9.38 -2.61 5.00
C ASP A 370 -10.05 -1.83 6.13
N GLY A 371 -9.31 -0.93 6.76
CA GLY A 371 -9.76 -0.03 7.81
C GLY A 371 -9.65 -0.61 9.22
N ILE A 372 -9.59 0.28 10.21
CA ILE A 372 -9.34 0.00 11.63
C ILE A 372 -10.07 -1.23 12.16
N LYS A 373 -11.39 -1.35 11.91
CA LYS A 373 -12.19 -2.46 12.45
C LYS A 373 -11.78 -3.83 11.91
N ILE A 374 -11.36 -3.90 10.64
CA ILE A 374 -10.88 -5.14 10.04
C ILE A 374 -9.52 -5.52 10.64
N GLU A 375 -8.65 -4.54 10.88
CA GLU A 375 -7.33 -4.75 11.47
C GLU A 375 -7.42 -5.23 12.92
N GLU A 376 -8.32 -4.67 13.73
CA GLU A 376 -8.63 -5.16 15.09
C GLU A 376 -9.04 -6.65 15.04
N LEU A 377 -10.03 -7.00 14.19
CA LEU A 377 -10.50 -8.39 14.04
C LEU A 377 -9.41 -9.33 13.53
N ARG A 378 -8.55 -8.86 12.63
CA ARG A 378 -7.43 -9.63 12.09
C ARG A 378 -6.39 -9.90 13.17
N ARG A 379 -6.06 -8.90 13.99
CA ARG A 379 -5.16 -9.05 15.15
C ARG A 379 -5.69 -10.09 16.12
N ASP A 380 -6.96 -9.99 16.53
CA ASP A 380 -7.57 -10.92 17.48
C ASP A 380 -7.49 -12.37 16.98
N LYS A 381 -7.79 -12.60 15.70
CA LYS A 381 -7.66 -13.92 15.07
C LYS A 381 -6.21 -14.38 15.00
N ASN A 382 -5.26 -13.50 14.71
CA ASN A 382 -3.82 -13.84 14.71
C ASN A 382 -3.37 -14.24 16.12
N LEU A 383 -3.73 -13.47 17.15
CA LEU A 383 -3.46 -13.79 18.55
C LEU A 383 -4.04 -15.16 18.92
N GLU A 384 -5.29 -15.43 18.58
CA GLU A 384 -5.93 -16.71 18.88
C GLU A 384 -5.27 -17.90 18.16
N ASN A 385 -4.90 -17.73 16.89
CA ASN A 385 -4.50 -18.84 16.02
C ASN A 385 -2.99 -19.10 15.98
N ILE A 386 -2.17 -18.05 16.14
CA ILE A 386 -0.70 -18.15 16.05
C ILE A 386 -0.11 -18.47 17.43
N SER A 387 -0.64 -17.90 18.52
CA SER A 387 -0.16 -18.23 19.88
C SER A 387 -0.32 -19.71 20.24
N LYS A 388 -1.32 -20.38 19.64
CA LYS A 388 -1.60 -21.82 19.81
C LYS A 388 -0.93 -22.69 18.76
N TYR A 389 -0.13 -22.13 17.85
CA TYR A 389 0.51 -22.88 16.78
C TYR A 389 1.62 -23.78 17.32
N ASP A 390 1.52 -25.09 17.09
CA ASP A 390 2.54 -26.06 17.50
C ASP A 390 3.68 -26.11 16.48
N ALA A 391 4.78 -25.42 16.81
CA ALA A 391 6.04 -25.44 16.06
C ALA A 391 7.08 -26.39 16.69
N SER A 392 6.69 -27.29 17.61
CA SER A 392 7.62 -28.13 18.40
C SER A 392 8.54 -29.01 17.55
N GLN A 393 8.07 -29.41 16.36
CA GLN A 393 8.83 -30.21 15.40
C GLN A 393 9.76 -29.39 14.49
N SER A 394 9.84 -28.07 14.72
CA SER A 394 10.69 -27.16 13.96
C SER A 394 11.70 -26.45 14.87
N SER A 395 12.78 -25.96 14.27
CA SER A 395 13.74 -25.08 14.93
C SER A 395 13.36 -23.60 14.84
N ALA A 396 12.13 -23.28 14.38
CA ALA A 396 11.63 -21.92 14.40
C ALA A 396 11.45 -21.43 15.84
N ILE A 397 12.09 -20.32 16.18
CA ILE A 397 12.08 -19.71 17.52
C ILE A 397 11.06 -18.57 17.63
N GLY A 398 10.57 -18.04 16.51
CA GLY A 398 9.52 -17.03 16.52
C GLY A 398 9.04 -16.61 15.14
N VAL A 399 7.94 -15.87 15.14
CA VAL A 399 7.36 -15.22 13.96
C VAL A 399 7.17 -13.74 14.24
N PHE A 400 7.56 -12.88 13.30
CA PHE A 400 7.24 -11.47 13.29
C PHE A 400 6.18 -11.16 12.24
N LEU A 401 5.11 -10.46 12.63
CA LEU A 401 4.11 -9.92 11.71
C LEU A 401 4.31 -8.41 11.59
N HIS A 402 4.69 -7.97 10.40
CA HIS A 402 4.84 -6.57 10.03
C HIS A 402 3.56 -6.09 9.36
N SER A 403 2.82 -5.22 10.07
CA SER A 403 1.57 -4.62 9.61
C SER A 403 1.86 -3.20 9.19
N VAL A 404 1.78 -2.88 7.91
CA VAL A 404 2.18 -1.56 7.40
C VAL A 404 1.01 -0.77 6.85
N ASN A 405 0.94 0.52 7.21
CA ASN A 405 -0.03 1.46 6.65
C ASN A 405 0.67 2.64 5.99
N TYR A 406 -0.03 3.22 5.02
CA TYR A 406 0.35 4.45 4.35
C TYR A 406 -0.69 5.53 4.65
N TYR A 407 -0.22 6.71 5.06
CA TYR A 407 -1.05 7.86 5.42
C TYR A 407 -0.79 9.01 4.44
N PRO A 408 -1.68 9.22 3.47
CA PRO A 408 -1.58 10.36 2.58
C PRO A 408 -1.93 11.68 3.30
N PHE A 409 -1.10 12.71 3.11
CA PHE A 409 -1.42 14.09 3.43
C PHE A 409 -1.43 14.96 2.17
N GLU A 410 -1.91 16.21 2.31
CA GLU A 410 -2.01 17.15 1.19
C GLU A 410 -0.64 17.39 0.53
N ASP A 411 0.34 17.76 1.35
CA ASP A 411 1.69 18.14 0.90
C ASP A 411 2.74 17.03 1.13
N ASP A 412 2.39 15.95 1.82
CA ASP A 412 3.33 14.90 2.21
C ASP A 412 2.65 13.54 2.43
N TYR A 413 3.33 12.60 3.06
CA TYR A 413 2.78 11.34 3.52
C TYR A 413 3.53 10.86 4.78
N ASP A 414 2.83 10.09 5.61
CA ASP A 414 3.46 9.27 6.64
C ASP A 414 3.25 7.78 6.32
N TRP A 415 3.95 6.95 7.08
CA TRP A 415 3.73 5.52 7.14
C TRP A 415 3.74 5.09 8.60
N ALA A 416 3.13 3.95 8.89
CA ALA A 416 3.30 3.30 10.17
C ALA A 416 3.55 1.81 9.96
N GLU A 417 4.29 1.23 10.90
CA GLU A 417 4.51 -0.20 10.99
C GLU A 417 4.17 -0.64 12.41
N THR A 418 3.41 -1.72 12.53
CA THR A 418 3.20 -2.43 13.79
C THR A 418 3.80 -3.81 13.66
N VAL A 419 4.72 -4.13 14.57
CA VAL A 419 5.38 -5.43 14.62
C VAL A 419 4.82 -6.23 15.78
N ASP A 420 4.10 -7.31 15.47
CA ASP A 420 3.74 -8.32 16.45
C ASP A 420 4.77 -9.43 16.45
N ASN A 421 5.15 -9.90 17.64
CA ASN A 421 6.01 -11.07 17.78
C ASN A 421 5.24 -12.23 18.40
N PHE A 422 5.52 -13.43 17.90
CA PHE A 422 5.04 -14.70 18.43
C PHE A 422 6.26 -15.56 18.72
N GLY A 423 7.02 -15.16 19.75
CA GLY A 423 8.23 -15.84 20.18
C GLY A 423 7.96 -17.08 21.02
N ARG A 424 8.82 -18.09 20.88
CA ARG A 424 8.93 -19.24 21.79
C ARG A 424 10.02 -19.03 22.85
N ILE A 425 10.79 -17.95 22.72
CA ILE A 425 11.77 -17.49 23.68
C ILE A 425 11.35 -16.12 24.21
N PRO A 426 11.69 -15.80 25.48
CA PRO A 426 11.56 -14.45 26.00
C PRO A 426 12.36 -13.45 25.16
N ASP A 427 11.93 -12.19 25.18
CA ASP A 427 12.71 -11.05 24.69
C ASP A 427 13.19 -11.19 23.24
N LEU A 428 12.36 -11.79 22.36
CA LEU A 428 12.70 -12.01 20.95
C LEU A 428 13.09 -10.72 20.21
N PHE A 429 12.57 -9.56 20.65
CA PHE A 429 12.92 -8.26 20.09
C PHE A 429 14.38 -7.84 20.39
N ASP A 430 15.04 -8.42 21.38
CA ASP A 430 16.45 -8.14 21.70
C ASP A 430 17.40 -8.58 20.57
N LEU A 431 16.90 -9.39 19.62
CA LEU A 431 17.58 -9.67 18.35
C LEU A 431 17.73 -8.43 17.47
N PHE A 432 17.06 -7.32 17.75
CA PHE A 432 17.10 -6.11 16.93
C PHE A 432 17.59 -4.90 17.75
N PRO A 433 18.90 -4.82 18.04
CA PRO A 433 19.45 -3.88 19.00
C PRO A 433 19.38 -2.40 18.59
N ARG A 434 19.02 -2.09 17.34
CA ARG A 434 19.02 -0.73 16.80
C ARG A 434 17.64 -0.23 16.39
N GLN A 435 16.81 -1.10 15.83
CA GLN A 435 15.44 -0.77 15.42
C GLN A 435 14.60 -2.04 15.28
N THR A 436 13.32 -1.97 15.66
CA THR A 436 12.36 -3.07 15.50
C THR A 436 11.52 -2.94 14.23
N LEU A 437 11.42 -1.73 13.67
CA LEU A 437 10.63 -1.45 12.46
C LEU A 437 11.43 -1.75 11.17
N MET A 438 10.89 -2.60 10.31
CA MET A 438 11.49 -3.04 9.06
C MET A 438 11.59 -1.91 8.02
N ILE A 439 10.51 -1.15 7.81
CA ILE A 439 10.42 -0.15 6.75
C ILE A 439 11.04 1.19 7.14
N SER A 440 11.59 1.27 8.36
CA SER A 440 12.35 2.43 8.82
C SER A 440 13.65 2.59 8.02
N ALA A 441 13.80 3.69 7.29
CA ALA A 441 15.04 4.00 6.56
C ALA A 441 16.13 4.66 7.45
N GLY A 442 15.81 5.00 8.70
CA GLY A 442 16.72 5.66 9.64
C GLY A 442 16.18 5.66 11.06
N SER A 443 16.49 6.67 11.86
CA SER A 443 15.89 6.81 13.19
C SER A 443 14.40 7.12 13.06
N THR A 444 13.56 6.25 13.61
CA THR A 444 12.10 6.40 13.66
C THR A 444 11.64 6.30 15.11
N LEU A 445 10.59 7.03 15.47
CA LEU A 445 9.98 6.89 16.79
C LEU A 445 9.27 5.54 16.89
N GLU A 446 9.71 4.72 17.83
CA GLU A 446 9.04 3.46 18.17
C GLU A 446 8.18 3.70 19.42
N VAL A 447 6.89 3.37 19.33
CA VAL A 447 5.95 3.49 20.46
C VAL A 447 5.55 2.09 20.88
N PRO A 448 5.98 1.62 22.07
CA PRO A 448 5.68 0.26 22.52
C PRO A 448 4.19 0.09 22.88
N ASP A 449 3.74 -1.16 22.87
CA ASP A 449 2.43 -1.60 23.39
C ASP A 449 1.19 -0.95 22.74
N ILE A 450 1.34 -0.32 21.58
CA ILE A 450 0.23 0.27 20.83
C ILE A 450 0.39 0.05 19.33
N THR A 451 -0.68 -0.41 18.71
CA THR A 451 -0.75 -0.60 17.26
C THR A 451 -1.06 0.72 16.56
N HIS A 452 -0.65 0.86 15.29
CA HIS A 452 -0.92 2.11 14.55
C HIS A 452 -2.43 2.35 14.35
N TRP A 453 -3.25 1.31 14.16
CA TRP A 453 -4.70 1.48 14.06
C TRP A 453 -5.37 1.84 15.40
N GLN A 454 -4.76 1.50 16.54
CA GLN A 454 -5.21 2.03 17.85
C GLN A 454 -4.88 3.51 17.98
N GLN A 455 -3.70 3.95 17.53
CA GLN A 455 -3.36 5.37 17.46
C GLN A 455 -4.33 6.14 16.55
N ASP A 456 -4.66 5.58 15.38
CA ASP A 456 -5.66 6.16 14.46
C ASP A 456 -7.02 6.31 15.12
N LYS A 457 -7.48 5.28 15.84
CA LYS A 457 -8.75 5.30 16.57
C LYS A 457 -8.79 6.39 17.63
N SER A 458 -7.74 6.48 18.45
CA SER A 458 -7.63 7.54 19.46
C SER A 458 -7.59 8.94 18.84
N ALA A 459 -6.90 9.12 17.70
CA ALA A 459 -6.87 10.38 16.99
C ALA A 459 -8.24 10.79 16.41
N ARG A 460 -9.09 9.81 16.05
CA ARG A 460 -10.47 10.05 15.59
C ARG A 460 -11.41 10.46 16.73
N GLU A 461 -11.24 9.92 17.94
CA GLU A 461 -12.08 10.24 19.11
C GLU A 461 -11.83 11.65 19.68
N ILE A 462 -10.68 12.25 19.38
CA ILE A 462 -10.29 13.60 19.81
C ILE A 462 -10.81 14.69 18.85
N ARG A 463 -11.21 14.32 17.62
CA ARG A 463 -11.74 15.22 16.59
C ARG A 463 -13.25 15.27 16.61
#